data_AF-A0A3D5H7P6-F1
#
_entry.id   AF-A0A3D5H7P6-F1
#
_cell.length_a   1.000
_cell.length_b   1.000
_cell.length_c   1.000
_cell.angle_alpha   90.00
_cell.angle_beta   90.00
_cell.angle_gamma   90.00
#
_symmetry.space_group_name_H-M   'P 1'
#
loop_
_entity.id
_entity.type
_entity.pdbx_description
1 polymer ?
#
loop_
_entity_poly.entity_id
_entity_poly.type
_entity_poly.pdbx_seq_one_letter_code
_entity_poly.pdbx_strand_id
1 'polypeptide(L)'
;TGIAGFFGGPVHRISLSSRTVQMGFISDTSYAMAVDEFNGDLYVANAKNFSENGLVSVYSNTGVLRKRFAAQRGPGAIAFRRR
;
A
#
# COMPACT_ATOMS: atom_id res chain seq x y z
N THR A 1 3.85 18.38 25.42
CA THR A 1 4.51 17.48 24.45
C THR A 1 3.44 16.92 23.54
N GLY A 2 3.40 17.36 22.27
CA GLY A 2 2.37 16.93 21.34
C GLY A 2 2.48 15.43 21.06
N ILE A 3 1.37 14.71 21.15
CA ILE A 3 1.26 13.34 20.66
C ILE A 3 1.61 13.38 19.17
N ALA A 4 2.67 12.67 18.77
CA ALA A 4 2.93 12.44 17.35
C ALA A 4 1.71 11.69 16.79
N GLY A 5 1.01 12.29 15.83
CA GLY A 5 -0.07 11.60 15.14
C GLY A 5 0.47 10.31 14.52
N PHE A 6 -0.21 9.19 14.75
CA PHE A 6 0.12 7.94 14.06
C PHE A 6 -0.36 8.08 12.61
N PHE A 7 0.59 8.30 11.71
CA PHE A 7 0.35 8.31 10.27
C PHE A 7 0.64 6.93 9.68
N GLY A 8 0.23 6.71 8.43
CA GLY A 8 0.56 5.51 7.68
C GLY A 8 2.07 5.24 7.63
N GLY A 9 2.45 4.05 7.20
CA GLY A 9 3.84 3.58 7.22
C GLY A 9 4.27 2.91 5.93
N PRO A 10 5.55 2.52 5.83
CA PRO A 10 6.03 1.69 4.72
C PRO A 10 5.37 0.32 4.74
N VAL A 11 5.38 -0.36 3.59
CA VAL A 11 4.99 -1.78 3.50
C VAL A 11 6.24 -2.64 3.68
N HIS A 12 6.14 -3.65 4.55
CA HIS A 12 7.17 -4.66 4.74
C HIS A 12 6.72 -5.97 4.11
N ARG A 13 7.67 -6.76 3.60
CA ARG A 13 7.40 -8.07 3.03
C ARG A 13 7.97 -9.15 3.94
N ILE A 14 7.10 -10.03 4.42
CA ILE A 14 7.48 -11.16 5.26
C ILE A 14 7.48 -12.42 4.41
N SER A 15 8.59 -13.14 4.39
CA SER A 15 8.67 -14.47 3.78
C SER A 15 8.50 -15.52 4.87
N LEU A 16 7.44 -16.31 4.77
CA LEU A 16 7.16 -17.38 5.73
C LEU A 16 8.08 -18.59 5.56
N SER A 17 8.55 -18.86 4.33
CA SER A 17 9.43 -19.98 4.04
C SER A 17 10.85 -19.74 4.56
N SER A 18 11.40 -18.55 4.31
CA SER A 18 12.75 -18.18 4.79
C SER A 18 12.75 -17.55 6.17
N ARG A 19 11.59 -17.23 6.74
CA ARG A 19 11.44 -16.52 8.02
C ARG A 19 12.20 -15.19 8.06
N THR A 20 12.23 -14.49 6.92
CA THR A 20 12.90 -13.20 6.78
C THR A 20 11.89 -12.07 6.57
N VAL A 21 12.28 -10.87 7.01
CA VAL A 21 11.51 -9.64 6.78
C VAL A 21 12.34 -8.72 5.88
N GLN A 22 11.78 -8.33 4.75
CA GLN A 22 12.28 -7.25 3.93
C GLN A 22 11.62 -5.94 4.37
N MET A 23 12.37 -5.16 5.15
CA MET A 23 11.95 -3.84 5.60
C MET A 23 11.89 -2.87 4.42
N GLY A 24 10.92 -1.94 4.45
CA GLY A 24 10.73 -0.93 3.41
C GLY A 24 10.54 -1.47 1.99
N PHE A 25 9.94 -2.66 1.82
CA PHE A 25 9.67 -3.24 0.50
C PHE A 25 8.97 -2.23 -0.42
N ILE A 26 7.97 -1.52 0.12
CA ILE A 26 7.49 -0.25 -0.43
C ILE A 26 7.78 0.84 0.62
N SER A 27 8.57 1.84 0.26
CA SER A 27 9.00 2.90 1.19
C SER A 27 7.96 4.00 1.41
N ASP A 28 6.97 4.12 0.51
CA ASP A 28 5.94 5.15 0.57
C ASP A 28 4.97 4.95 1.76
N THR A 29 4.45 6.06 2.28
CA THR A 29 3.40 6.06 3.31
C THR A 29 2.12 5.41 2.79
N SER A 30 1.67 4.39 3.52
CA SER A 30 0.56 3.52 3.14
C SER A 30 -0.46 3.42 4.26
N TYR A 31 -1.75 3.45 3.90
CA TYR A 31 -2.89 3.39 4.82
C TYR A 31 -3.78 2.17 4.59
N ALA A 32 -3.80 1.63 3.37
CA ALA A 32 -4.45 0.37 3.06
C ALA A 32 -3.69 -0.34 1.95
N MET A 33 -3.85 -1.66 1.86
CA MET A 33 -3.24 -2.48 0.82
C MET A 33 -4.11 -3.67 0.45
N ALA A 34 -4.00 -4.14 -0.78
CA ALA A 34 -4.60 -5.38 -1.25
C ALA A 34 -3.72 -6.01 -2.35
N VAL A 35 -3.76 -7.34 -2.46
CA VAL A 35 -3.03 -8.08 -3.51
C VAL A 35 -4.03 -8.65 -4.48
N ASP A 36 -3.82 -8.43 -5.78
CA ASP A 36 -4.59 -9.10 -6.83
C ASP A 36 -4.03 -10.52 -7.01
N GLU A 37 -4.82 -11.53 -6.67
CA GLU A 37 -4.41 -12.93 -6.73
C GLU A 37 -4.17 -13.43 -8.16
N PHE A 38 -4.73 -12.76 -9.18
CA PHE A 38 -4.60 -13.21 -10.57
C PHE A 38 -3.21 -12.91 -11.16
N ASN A 39 -2.64 -11.74 -10.83
CA ASN A 39 -1.36 -11.28 -11.39
C ASN A 39 -0.28 -11.05 -10.32
N GLY A 40 -0.63 -11.11 -9.03
CA GLY A 40 0.28 -10.88 -7.92
C GLY A 40 0.66 -9.42 -7.69
N ASP A 41 -0.03 -8.47 -8.31
CA ASP A 41 0.25 -7.04 -8.12
C ASP A 41 -0.28 -6.56 -6.75
N LEU A 42 0.52 -5.74 -6.09
CA LEU A 42 0.22 -5.12 -4.81
C LEU A 42 -0.34 -3.71 -5.04
N TYR A 43 -1.56 -3.48 -4.60
CA TYR A 43 -2.21 -2.17 -4.60
C TYR A 43 -2.05 -1.54 -3.23
N VAL A 44 -1.54 -0.32 -3.19
CA VAL A 44 -1.24 0.40 -1.97
C VAL A 44 -1.91 1.77 -2.01
N ALA A 45 -2.73 2.07 -1.01
CA ALA A 45 -3.45 3.32 -0.89
C ALA A 45 -2.73 4.27 0.06
N ASN A 46 -2.46 5.48 -0.42
CA ASN A 46 -1.98 6.59 0.38
C ASN A 46 -3.12 7.59 0.57
N ALA A 47 -3.60 7.74 1.81
CA ALA A 47 -4.65 8.70 2.15
C ALA A 47 -4.14 10.14 2.30
N LYS A 48 -2.85 10.39 2.06
CA LYS A 48 -2.19 11.70 2.15
C LYS A 48 -2.49 12.40 3.46
N ASN A 49 -2.41 11.66 4.57
CA ASN A 49 -2.75 12.13 5.91
C ASN A 49 -4.15 12.77 5.99
N PHE A 50 -5.07 12.35 5.11
CA PHE A 50 -6.45 12.83 5.00
C PHE A 50 -6.59 14.33 4.66
N SER A 51 -5.52 15.00 4.22
CA SER A 51 -5.54 16.43 3.89
C SER A 51 -6.00 16.73 2.45
N GLU A 52 -5.81 15.78 1.54
CA GLU A 52 -6.12 15.92 0.10
C GLU A 52 -6.66 14.61 -0.51
N ASN A 53 -6.88 14.62 -1.83
CA ASN A 53 -7.24 13.40 -2.56
C ASN A 53 -6.11 12.36 -2.47
N GLY A 54 -6.50 11.11 -2.21
CA GLY A 54 -5.56 10.02 -2.07
C GLY A 54 -4.98 9.56 -3.40
N LEU A 55 -4.07 8.59 -3.30
CA LEU A 55 -3.42 7.94 -4.42
C LEU A 55 -3.42 6.44 -4.19
N VAL A 56 -3.71 5.66 -5.23
CA VAL A 56 -3.45 4.22 -5.24
C VAL A 56 -2.30 3.96 -6.19
N SER A 57 -1.22 3.40 -5.67
CA SER A 57 -0.07 2.92 -6.42
C SER A 57 -0.15 1.40 -6.58
N VAL A 58 0.19 0.90 -7.77
CA VAL A 58 0.23 -0.54 -8.08
C VAL A 58 1.67 -0.95 -8.31
N TYR A 59 2.14 -1.93 -7.56
CA TYR A 59 3.48 -2.48 -7.67
C TYR A 59 3.42 -3.94 -8.10
N SER A 60 4.41 -4.40 -8.87
CA SER A 60 4.61 -5.82 -9.12
C SER A 60 4.92 -6.57 -7.82
N ASN A 61 4.85 -7.90 -7.89
CA ASN A 61 5.33 -8.78 -6.81
C ASN A 61 6.84 -8.64 -6.50
N THR A 62 7.61 -7.93 -7.33
CA THR A 62 9.03 -7.59 -7.12
C THR A 62 9.23 -6.17 -6.60
N GLY A 63 8.15 -5.39 -6.39
CA GLY A 63 8.20 -4.03 -5.86
C GLY A 63 8.36 -2.94 -6.93
N VAL A 64 8.26 -3.29 -8.22
CA VAL A 64 8.36 -2.31 -9.31
C VAL A 64 7.03 -1.61 -9.48
N LEU A 65 7.02 -0.28 -9.39
CA LEU A 65 5.83 0.52 -9.65
C LEU A 65 5.36 0.34 -11.10
N ARG A 66 4.10 -0.06 -11.27
CA ARG A 66 3.45 -0.23 -12.57
C ARG A 66 2.52 0.93 -12.91
N LYS A 67 1.68 1.36 -11.97
CA LYS A 67 0.59 2.31 -12.22
C LYS A 67 0.28 3.16 -10.99
N ARG A 68 -0.37 4.29 -11.24
CA ARG A 68 -0.98 5.14 -10.21
C ARG A 68 -2.37 5.58 -10.67
N PHE A 69 -3.30 5.66 -9.73
CA PHE A 69 -4.63 6.22 -9.95
C PHE A 69 -4.95 7.20 -8.83
N ALA A 70 -5.51 8.35 -9.18
CA ALA A 70 -6.08 9.25 -8.18
C ALA A 70 -7.26 8.54 -7.49
N ALA A 71 -7.29 8.63 -6.17
CA ALA A 71 -8.44 8.25 -5.37
C ALA A 71 -9.02 9.51 -4.72
N GLN A 72 -10.23 9.40 -4.19
CA GLN A 72 -10.78 10.46 -3.33
C GLN A 72 -10.05 10.48 -1.98
N ARG A 73 -10.44 11.41 -1.10
CA ARG A 73 -9.89 11.49 0.25
C ARG A 73 -10.19 10.22 1.04
N GLY A 74 -9.18 9.68 1.72
CA GLY A 74 -9.34 8.52 2.62
C GLY A 74 -9.62 7.16 1.95
N PRO A 75 -8.85 6.72 0.94
CA PRO A 75 -8.95 5.36 0.41
C PRO A 75 -8.55 4.33 1.48
N GLY A 76 -9.55 3.74 2.15
CA GLY A 76 -9.36 2.83 3.28
C GLY A 76 -9.56 1.34 2.96
N ALA A 77 -10.16 1.01 1.81
CA ALA A 77 -10.40 -0.36 1.39
C ALA A 77 -10.23 -0.50 -0.13
N ILE A 78 -9.73 -1.66 -0.56
CA ILE A 78 -9.56 -2.03 -1.96
C ILE A 78 -10.18 -3.42 -2.13
N ALA A 79 -11.04 -3.57 -3.13
CA ALA A 79 -11.68 -4.84 -3.44
C ALA A 79 -11.53 -5.14 -4.94
N PHE A 80 -11.33 -6.41 -5.26
CA PHE A 80 -11.26 -6.89 -6.62
C PHE A 80 -12.57 -7.58 -6.98
N ARG A 81 -13.11 -7.26 -8.16
CA ARG A 81 -14.25 -8.01 -8.70
C ARG A 81 -13.75 -9.40 -9.10
N ARG A 82 -14.25 -10.44 -8.44
CA ARG A 82 -14.04 -11.83 -8.87
C ARG A 82 -14.71 -12.01 -10.24
N ARG A 83 -13.99 -12.67 -11.16
CA ARG A 83 -14.54 -13.08 -12.45
C ARG A 83 -15.23 -14.42 -12.32
#